data_AF-A0A7X9G8F9-F1
#
_entry.id   AF-A0A7X9G8F9-F1
#
_cell.length_a   1.000
_cell.length_b   1.000
_cell.length_c   1.000
_cell.angle_alpha   90.00
_cell.angle_beta   90.00
_cell.angle_gamma   90.00
#
_symmetry.space_group_name_H-M   'P 1'
#
loop_
_entity.id
_entity.type
_entity.pdbx_description
1 polymer ?
#
loop_
_entity_poly.entity_id
_entity_poly.type
_entity_poly.pdbx_seq_one_letter_code
_entity_poly.pdbx_strand_id
1 'polypeptide(L)'
;MKSINIADQPWLSMRRTISITVDGIRYRLFRASVTVAVIVVAVAFLMNILAESLIKRSVANDTRERIDTSRVIYNWSAKLTSPGSPESIIIEIANSCPESDLYRETQRFAAMSDEEMASFQNYAQKIVFIFDFFDGLDYAKRRAMIHTASGLEILKRLNNPENMEQFKLALSRIRSVHFDMDFAELDDVLAKGPEIRKQVNTVISSRRKAIAEINKTLKGKSILEKLATADGTFGDTIRQAGFVFNAENTAPLVADQAQRLLDTLTLEESMEERPTRQLIAQQANILPADVNVMMMWKYLDGKRFATRYLEKMQESGLNTAGLNPDRLVDLAQGRKENASLLRAERLTFDSGGGFLGLGERLGWLLFVSMLVCGIGITNAMMMTVTERFNEIATLKCLGALDGFIMIMFVLESCFMGVIGGIIGAILGGVIGLGRMLAAFGVNFLGAIPVGDILLGMLVSVLLGTILAAVAAVLPSYKAARLAPMEAMRVE
;
A
#
# COMPACT_ATOMS: atom_id res chain seq x y z
N MET A 1 -59.80 11.67 52.53
CA MET A 1 -58.93 11.04 51.51
C MET A 1 -57.70 10.49 52.20
N LYS A 2 -57.39 9.19 52.06
CA LYS A 2 -56.12 8.63 52.53
C LYS A 2 -55.00 9.32 51.74
N SER A 3 -54.10 10.03 52.42
CA SER A 3 -52.89 10.56 51.79
C SER A 3 -52.03 9.37 51.36
N ILE A 4 -51.99 9.10 50.06
CA ILE A 4 -51.09 8.10 49.50
C ILE A 4 -49.69 8.70 49.61
N ASN A 5 -48.91 8.22 50.57
CA ASN A 5 -47.50 8.58 50.70
C ASN A 5 -46.73 7.83 49.61
N ILE A 6 -46.48 8.49 48.48
CA ILE A 6 -45.69 7.94 47.38
C ILE A 6 -44.23 8.13 47.77
N ALA A 7 -43.58 7.04 48.18
CA ALA A 7 -42.14 7.06 48.44
C ALA A 7 -41.37 7.36 47.15
N ASP A 8 -40.25 8.09 47.27
CA ASP A 8 -39.38 8.37 46.13
C ASP A 8 -38.91 7.08 45.44
N GLN A 9 -38.98 7.06 44.12
CA GLN A 9 -38.57 5.91 43.32
C GLN A 9 -37.07 5.63 43.50
N PRO A 10 -36.67 4.40 43.86
CA PRO A 10 -35.28 4.10 44.16
C PRO A 10 -34.42 4.13 42.89
N TRP A 11 -33.60 5.16 42.74
CA TRP A 11 -32.48 5.17 41.79
C TRP A 11 -31.28 4.45 42.42
N LEU A 12 -30.93 3.29 41.89
CA LEU A 12 -29.69 2.63 42.29
C LEU A 12 -28.49 3.39 41.72
N SER A 13 -27.51 3.69 42.56
CA SER A 13 -26.24 4.28 42.13
C SER A 13 -25.57 3.42 41.05
N MET A 14 -24.89 4.04 40.08
CA MET A 14 -24.19 3.35 38.98
C MET A 14 -23.33 2.17 39.44
N ARG A 15 -22.66 2.30 40.60
CA ARG A 15 -21.84 1.23 41.20
C ARG A 15 -22.64 -0.02 41.56
N ARG A 16 -23.86 0.14 42.11
CA ARG A 16 -24.75 -0.97 42.43
C ARG A 16 -25.29 -1.63 41.16
N THR A 17 -25.66 -0.84 40.15
CA THR A 17 -26.09 -1.36 38.83
C THR A 17 -25.01 -2.25 38.22
N ILE A 18 -23.75 -1.78 38.20
CA ILE A 18 -22.61 -2.56 37.71
C ILE A 18 -22.43 -3.86 38.51
N SER A 19 -22.46 -3.80 39.85
CA SER A 19 -22.30 -4.99 40.69
C SER A 19 -23.36 -6.06 40.39
N ILE A 20 -24.63 -5.66 40.34
CA ILE A 20 -25.75 -6.57 40.08
C ILE A 20 -25.62 -7.18 38.67
N THR A 21 -25.21 -6.38 37.68
CA THR A 21 -24.96 -6.88 36.32
C THR A 21 -23.84 -7.92 36.30
N VAL A 22 -22.70 -7.67 36.96
CA VAL A 22 -21.56 -8.59 36.99
C VAL A 22 -21.91 -9.89 37.72
N ASP A 23 -22.60 -9.81 38.86
CA ASP A 23 -23.05 -10.99 39.59
C ASP A 23 -24.02 -11.82 38.73
N GLY A 24 -24.95 -11.18 38.02
CA GLY A 24 -25.87 -11.83 37.09
C GLY A 24 -25.19 -12.58 35.93
N ILE A 25 -24.02 -12.12 35.48
CA ILE A 25 -23.18 -12.83 34.48
C ILE A 25 -22.52 -14.05 35.13
N ARG A 26 -21.97 -13.90 36.34
CA ARG A 26 -21.21 -14.95 37.04
C ARG A 26 -22.04 -16.19 37.35
N TYR A 27 -23.32 -16.04 37.65
CA TYR A 27 -24.21 -17.19 37.87
C TYR A 27 -24.55 -17.96 36.58
N ARG A 28 -24.27 -17.41 35.39
CA ARG A 28 -24.65 -17.98 34.08
C ARG A 28 -23.51 -17.96 33.08
N LEU A 29 -22.33 -18.35 33.56
CA LEU A 29 -21.10 -18.39 32.78
C LEU A 29 -21.26 -19.15 31.45
N PHE A 30 -22.06 -20.22 31.40
CA PHE A 30 -22.23 -21.01 30.17
C PHE A 30 -22.97 -20.28 29.04
N ARG A 31 -24.01 -19.47 29.33
CA ARG A 31 -24.71 -18.71 28.29
C ARG A 31 -23.99 -17.41 27.94
N ALA A 32 -23.41 -16.78 28.96
CA ALA A 32 -22.49 -15.67 28.75
C ALA A 32 -21.33 -16.09 27.83
N SER A 33 -20.79 -17.31 27.98
CA SER A 33 -19.72 -17.81 27.13
C SER A 33 -20.17 -18.04 25.68
N VAL A 34 -21.41 -18.48 25.42
CA VAL A 34 -21.95 -18.59 24.05
C VAL A 34 -22.01 -17.22 23.36
N THR A 35 -22.55 -16.20 24.05
CA THR A 35 -22.62 -14.84 23.49
C THR A 35 -21.23 -14.25 23.27
N VAL A 36 -20.35 -14.42 24.26
CA VAL A 36 -18.94 -14.00 24.16
C VAL A 36 -18.26 -14.72 22.99
N ALA A 37 -18.49 -16.01 22.77
CA ALA A 37 -17.91 -16.75 21.65
C ALA A 37 -18.34 -16.18 20.28
N VAL A 38 -19.62 -15.81 20.12
CA VAL A 38 -20.11 -15.15 18.88
C VAL A 38 -19.38 -13.82 18.66
N ILE A 39 -19.23 -13.02 19.72
CA ILE A 39 -18.51 -11.73 19.68
C ILE A 39 -17.03 -11.96 19.36
N VAL A 40 -16.39 -12.96 19.98
CA VAL A 40 -14.98 -13.32 19.74
C VAL A 40 -14.75 -13.64 18.27
N VAL A 41 -15.60 -14.47 17.66
CA VAL A 41 -15.46 -14.82 16.23
C VAL A 41 -15.63 -13.59 15.34
N ALA A 42 -16.62 -12.73 15.64
CA ALA A 42 -16.87 -11.51 14.88
C ALA A 42 -15.66 -10.56 14.94
N VAL A 43 -15.15 -10.30 16.14
CA VAL A 43 -14.04 -9.39 16.36
C VAL A 43 -12.72 -9.99 15.87
N ALA A 44 -12.53 -11.30 16.00
CA ALA A 44 -11.36 -11.98 15.42
C ALA A 44 -11.35 -11.88 13.90
N PHE A 45 -12.51 -12.03 13.25
CA PHE A 45 -12.62 -11.87 11.80
C PHE A 45 -12.32 -10.43 11.36
N LEU A 46 -12.92 -9.44 12.03
CA LEU A 46 -12.64 -8.01 11.82
C LEU A 46 -11.14 -7.71 11.99
N MET A 47 -10.56 -8.14 13.10
CA MET A 47 -9.15 -7.87 13.40
C MET A 47 -8.20 -8.59 12.44
N ASN A 48 -8.53 -9.82 12.02
CA ASN A 48 -7.75 -10.53 10.99
C ASN A 48 -7.73 -9.75 9.66
N ILE A 49 -8.88 -9.23 9.24
CA ILE A 49 -8.99 -8.42 8.02
C ILE A 49 -8.23 -7.10 8.16
N LEU A 50 -8.36 -6.41 9.30
CA LEU A 50 -7.62 -5.17 9.57
C LEU A 50 -6.11 -5.41 9.62
N ALA A 51 -5.65 -6.45 10.30
CA ALA A 51 -4.23 -6.82 10.37
C ALA A 51 -3.67 -7.09 8.97
N GLU A 52 -4.39 -7.86 8.14
CA GLU A 52 -4.01 -8.12 6.75
C GLU A 52 -3.88 -6.83 5.94
N SER A 53 -4.86 -5.92 6.04
CA SER A 53 -4.84 -4.63 5.31
C SER A 53 -3.68 -3.74 5.76
N LEU A 54 -3.49 -3.57 7.07
CA LEU A 54 -2.45 -2.72 7.64
C LEU A 54 -1.05 -3.23 7.29
N ILE A 55 -0.83 -4.56 7.42
CA ILE A 55 0.45 -5.17 7.07
C ILE A 55 0.70 -5.05 5.57
N LYS A 56 -0.29 -5.36 4.72
CA LYS A 56 -0.13 -5.20 3.27
C LYS A 56 0.22 -3.77 2.88
N ARG A 57 -0.43 -2.76 3.48
CA ARG A 57 -0.14 -1.35 3.20
C ARG A 57 1.28 -0.96 3.62
N SER A 58 1.71 -1.39 4.81
CA SER A 58 3.06 -1.10 5.30
C SER A 58 4.13 -1.80 4.46
N VAL A 59 3.92 -3.08 4.12
CA VAL A 59 4.76 -3.84 3.20
C VAL A 59 4.78 -3.21 1.81
N ALA A 60 3.64 -2.71 1.30
CA ALA A 60 3.58 -2.03 0.01
C ALA A 60 4.46 -0.78 -0.02
N ASN A 61 4.42 0.02 1.05
CA ASN A 61 5.23 1.24 1.17
C ASN A 61 6.73 0.91 1.25
N ASP A 62 7.12 -0.01 2.14
CA ASP A 62 8.52 -0.47 2.27
C ASP A 62 9.02 -1.11 0.96
N THR A 63 8.17 -1.91 0.29
CA THR A 63 8.50 -2.52 -1.00
C THR A 63 8.71 -1.47 -2.08
N ARG A 64 7.83 -0.45 -2.17
CA ARG A 64 7.99 0.64 -3.14
C ARG A 64 9.30 1.39 -2.93
N GLU A 65 9.61 1.76 -1.69
CA GLU A 65 10.85 2.49 -1.36
C GLU A 65 12.11 1.69 -1.72
N ARG A 66 12.14 0.38 -1.41
CA ARG A 66 13.25 -0.50 -1.77
C ARG A 66 13.36 -0.73 -3.28
N ILE A 67 12.24 -0.90 -3.98
CA ILE A 67 12.22 -1.04 -5.44
C ILE A 67 12.72 0.23 -6.11
N ASP A 68 12.27 1.40 -5.66
CA ASP A 68 12.72 2.68 -6.19
C ASP A 68 14.23 2.84 -6.01
N THR A 69 14.74 2.49 -4.82
CA THR A 69 16.18 2.44 -4.51
C THR A 69 16.95 1.51 -5.46
N SER A 70 16.43 0.31 -5.72
CA SER A 70 17.03 -0.66 -6.65
C SER A 70 16.99 -0.20 -8.11
N ARG A 71 15.99 0.61 -8.48
CA ARG A 71 15.84 1.17 -9.84
C ARG A 71 16.67 2.42 -10.08
N VAL A 72 17.24 3.05 -9.04
CA VAL A 72 18.01 4.30 -9.16
C VAL A 72 19.11 4.19 -10.21
N ILE A 73 19.85 3.07 -10.26
CA ILE A 73 20.93 2.88 -11.24
C ILE A 73 20.41 2.79 -12.68
N TYR A 74 19.29 2.11 -12.92
CA TYR A 74 18.68 2.04 -14.25
C TYR A 74 18.14 3.40 -14.68
N ASN A 75 17.54 4.15 -13.75
CA ASN A 75 17.06 5.51 -14.01
C ASN A 75 18.22 6.44 -14.38
N TRP A 76 19.33 6.42 -13.62
CA TRP A 76 20.51 7.24 -13.93
C TRP A 76 21.22 6.78 -15.20
N SER A 77 21.36 5.48 -15.44
CA SER A 77 21.91 4.95 -16.68
C SER A 77 21.10 5.42 -17.90
N ALA A 78 19.76 5.32 -17.83
CA ALA A 78 18.88 5.80 -18.89
C ALA A 78 18.99 7.32 -19.10
N LYS A 79 18.98 8.09 -17.99
CA LYS A 79 19.09 9.55 -18.00
C LYS A 79 20.41 10.07 -18.57
N LEU A 80 21.51 9.34 -18.35
CA LEU A 80 22.83 9.67 -18.90
C LEU A 80 23.06 9.15 -20.32
N THR A 81 22.21 8.23 -20.81
CA THR A 81 22.32 7.66 -22.16
C THR A 81 21.36 8.34 -23.15
N SER A 82 20.21 8.80 -22.69
CA SER A 82 19.16 9.38 -23.53
C SER A 82 18.65 10.71 -22.97
N PRO A 83 18.49 11.76 -23.80
CA PRO A 83 17.98 13.06 -23.35
C PRO A 83 16.46 13.06 -23.05
N GLY A 84 15.74 11.97 -23.37
CA GLY A 84 14.28 11.86 -23.25
C GLY A 84 13.53 12.23 -24.54
N SER A 85 12.22 11.94 -24.57
CA SER A 85 11.32 12.40 -25.63
C SER A 85 10.61 13.68 -25.21
N PRO A 86 10.05 14.46 -26.15
CA PRO A 86 9.25 15.63 -25.81
C PRO A 86 8.10 15.31 -24.85
N GLU A 87 7.43 14.18 -25.05
CA GLU A 87 6.35 13.69 -24.20
C GLU A 87 6.86 13.32 -22.81
N SER A 88 7.99 12.62 -22.72
CA SER A 88 8.54 12.21 -21.42
C SER A 88 8.90 13.42 -20.56
N ILE A 89 9.44 14.49 -21.15
CA ILE A 89 9.77 15.74 -20.44
C ILE A 89 8.50 16.45 -19.95
N ILE A 90 7.44 16.50 -20.75
CA ILE A 90 6.17 17.10 -20.33
C ILE A 90 5.59 16.33 -19.14
N ILE A 91 5.58 15.00 -19.21
CA ILE A 91 5.09 14.13 -18.13
C ILE A 91 5.98 14.25 -16.87
N GLU A 92 7.30 14.27 -17.04
CA GLU A 92 8.28 14.48 -15.97
C GLU A 92 8.00 15.78 -15.20
N ILE A 93 7.80 16.88 -15.92
CA ILE A 93 7.63 18.20 -15.31
C ILE A 93 6.23 18.34 -14.70
N ALA A 94 5.20 17.86 -15.38
CA ALA A 94 3.82 17.90 -14.89
C ALA A 94 3.68 17.23 -13.51
N ASN A 95 4.35 16.10 -13.33
CA ASN A 95 4.33 15.31 -12.09
C ASN A 95 5.39 15.74 -11.07
N SER A 96 6.28 16.67 -11.42
CA SER A 96 7.32 17.15 -10.51
C SER A 96 6.76 18.11 -9.46
N CYS A 97 7.37 18.14 -8.27
CA CYS A 97 7.14 19.21 -7.29
C CYS A 97 8.16 20.35 -7.51
N PRO A 98 7.83 21.63 -7.22
CA PRO A 98 8.79 22.74 -7.36
C PRO A 98 10.10 22.55 -6.58
N GLU A 99 10.07 21.80 -5.49
CA GLU A 99 11.26 21.48 -4.68
C GLU A 99 12.07 20.29 -5.19
N SER A 100 11.55 19.54 -6.17
CA SER A 100 12.18 18.32 -6.66
C SER A 100 13.45 18.60 -7.47
N ASP A 101 14.39 17.66 -7.41
CA ASP A 101 15.63 17.70 -8.19
C ASP A 101 15.36 17.79 -9.71
N LEU A 102 14.32 17.11 -10.18
CA LEU A 102 13.90 17.10 -11.58
C LEU A 102 13.42 18.47 -12.06
N TYR A 103 12.67 19.18 -11.22
CA TYR A 103 12.19 20.54 -11.51
C TYR A 103 13.36 21.50 -11.64
N ARG A 104 14.25 21.51 -10.64
CA ARG A 104 15.45 22.37 -10.62
C ARG A 104 16.41 22.05 -11.76
N GLU A 105 16.59 20.77 -12.07
CA GLU A 105 17.42 20.34 -13.18
C GLU A 105 16.88 20.83 -14.53
N THR A 106 15.57 20.71 -14.74
CA THR A 106 14.94 21.14 -15.98
C THR A 106 15.01 22.66 -16.15
N GLN A 107 14.77 23.40 -15.06
CA GLN A 107 14.94 24.84 -15.02
C GLN A 107 16.37 25.25 -15.43
N ARG A 108 17.40 24.58 -14.91
CA ARG A 108 18.81 24.83 -15.27
C ARG A 108 19.10 24.53 -16.74
N PHE A 109 18.63 23.40 -17.26
CA PHE A 109 18.88 23.03 -18.66
C PHE A 109 18.16 23.95 -19.66
N ALA A 110 17.01 24.49 -19.29
CA ALA A 110 16.28 25.46 -20.09
C ALA A 110 16.70 26.91 -19.88
N ALA A 111 17.51 27.19 -18.83
CA ALA A 111 17.85 28.52 -18.37
C ALA A 111 16.62 29.42 -18.13
N MET A 112 15.57 28.84 -17.53
CA MET A 112 14.31 29.52 -17.25
C MET A 112 14.35 30.26 -15.91
N SER A 113 13.70 31.42 -15.86
CA SER A 113 13.33 32.09 -14.60
C SER A 113 12.31 31.25 -13.81
N ASP A 114 12.13 31.57 -12.52
CA ASP A 114 11.15 30.89 -11.67
C ASP A 114 9.72 31.03 -12.22
N GLU A 115 9.37 32.20 -12.75
CA GLU A 115 8.07 32.48 -13.37
C GLU A 115 7.85 31.66 -14.65
N GLU A 116 8.87 31.60 -15.53
CA GLU A 116 8.80 30.80 -16.76
C GLU A 116 8.67 29.30 -16.46
N MET A 117 9.38 28.80 -15.46
CA MET A 117 9.33 27.39 -15.07
C MET A 117 7.98 27.02 -14.42
N ALA A 118 7.42 27.90 -13.57
CA ALA A 118 6.09 27.70 -13.00
C ALA A 118 4.99 27.71 -14.08
N SER A 119 5.09 28.63 -15.04
CA SER A 119 4.21 28.67 -16.21
C SER A 119 4.32 27.39 -17.04
N PHE A 120 5.55 26.96 -17.35
CA PHE A 120 5.81 25.73 -18.09
C PHE A 120 5.21 24.49 -17.39
N GLN A 121 5.37 24.37 -16.07
CA GLN A 121 4.79 23.28 -15.29
C GLN A 121 3.26 23.29 -15.34
N ASN A 122 2.62 24.46 -15.17
CA ASN A 122 1.17 24.58 -15.23
C ASN A 122 0.63 24.10 -16.59
N TYR A 123 1.22 24.56 -17.69
CA TYR A 123 0.83 24.10 -19.03
C TYR A 123 1.14 22.62 -19.25
N ALA A 124 2.25 22.10 -18.73
CA ALA A 124 2.56 20.68 -18.78
C ALA A 124 1.50 19.83 -18.06
N GLN A 125 1.01 20.25 -16.89
CA GLN A 125 -0.07 19.58 -16.16
C GLN A 125 -1.36 19.54 -16.96
N LYS A 126 -1.74 20.65 -17.61
CA LYS A 126 -2.90 20.70 -18.50
C LYS A 126 -2.75 19.79 -19.73
N ILE A 127 -1.54 19.72 -20.31
CA ILE A 127 -1.26 18.82 -21.43
C ILE A 127 -1.36 17.35 -20.99
N VAL A 128 -0.81 17.00 -19.83
CA VAL A 128 -0.91 15.63 -19.28
C VAL A 128 -2.36 15.26 -19.00
N PHE A 129 -3.17 16.18 -18.44
CA PHE A 129 -4.61 15.96 -18.30
C PHE A 129 -5.28 15.61 -19.63
N ILE A 130 -4.94 16.31 -20.71
CA ILE A 130 -5.45 16.00 -22.06
C ILE A 130 -5.01 14.59 -22.50
N PHE A 131 -3.75 14.21 -22.26
CA PHE A 131 -3.24 12.88 -22.61
C PHE A 131 -3.97 11.78 -21.82
N ASP A 132 -4.07 11.93 -20.50
CA ASP A 132 -4.74 10.98 -19.61
C ASP A 132 -6.21 10.79 -19.97
N PHE A 133 -6.89 11.88 -20.35
CA PHE A 133 -8.26 11.80 -20.86
C PHE A 133 -8.36 10.88 -22.08
N PHE A 134 -7.52 11.08 -23.09
CA PHE A 134 -7.59 10.28 -24.32
C PHE A 134 -7.09 8.85 -24.16
N ASP A 135 -6.09 8.64 -23.29
CA ASP A 135 -5.53 7.31 -23.04
C ASP A 135 -6.43 6.47 -22.11
N GLY A 136 -7.30 7.12 -21.33
CA GLY A 136 -8.38 6.46 -20.57
C GLY A 136 -9.59 6.01 -21.41
N LEU A 137 -9.67 6.40 -22.69
CA LEU A 137 -10.78 6.01 -23.57
C LEU A 137 -10.56 4.63 -24.20
N ASP A 138 -11.67 3.92 -24.44
CA ASP A 138 -11.62 2.74 -25.31
C ASP A 138 -11.26 3.11 -26.76
N TYR A 139 -10.76 2.12 -27.51
CA TYR A 139 -10.27 2.31 -28.87
C TYR A 139 -11.28 3.00 -29.80
N ALA A 140 -12.56 2.64 -29.72
CA ALA A 140 -13.60 3.16 -30.62
C ALA A 140 -13.87 4.64 -30.33
N LYS A 141 -14.01 5.00 -29.05
CA LYS A 141 -14.21 6.39 -28.61
C LYS A 141 -13.00 7.25 -28.95
N ARG A 142 -11.79 6.77 -28.64
CA ARG A 142 -10.53 7.46 -28.95
C ARG A 142 -10.40 7.72 -30.45
N ARG A 143 -10.69 6.71 -31.27
CA ARG A 143 -10.63 6.82 -32.73
C ARG A 143 -11.66 7.80 -33.31
N ALA A 144 -12.85 7.88 -32.73
CA ALA A 144 -13.87 8.84 -33.15
C ALA A 144 -13.47 10.30 -32.87
N MET A 145 -12.69 10.54 -31.81
CA MET A 145 -12.30 11.89 -31.38
C MET A 145 -10.98 12.36 -32.02
N ILE A 146 -9.93 11.55 -31.94
CA ILE A 146 -8.56 11.94 -32.32
C ILE A 146 -7.91 10.98 -33.33
N HIS A 147 -8.69 10.04 -33.87
CA HIS A 147 -8.23 9.03 -34.81
C HIS A 147 -7.07 8.20 -34.23
N THR A 148 -5.87 8.32 -34.80
CA THR A 148 -4.65 7.59 -34.43
C THR A 148 -3.60 8.49 -33.80
N ALA A 149 -3.94 9.75 -33.47
CA ALA A 149 -3.00 10.66 -32.83
C ALA A 149 -2.59 10.15 -31.43
N SER A 150 -1.35 10.41 -31.04
CA SER A 150 -0.79 10.08 -29.73
C SER A 150 0.21 11.16 -29.30
N GLY A 151 0.38 11.33 -27.99
CA GLY A 151 1.29 12.32 -27.43
C GLY A 151 1.06 13.73 -28.01
N LEU A 152 2.13 14.42 -28.39
CA LEU A 152 2.05 15.77 -28.93
C LEU A 152 1.26 15.91 -30.24
N GLU A 153 1.07 14.83 -31.01
CA GLU A 153 0.25 14.90 -32.23
C GLU A 153 -1.23 15.11 -31.90
N ILE A 154 -1.68 14.79 -30.68
CA ILE A 154 -3.02 15.10 -30.19
C ILE A 154 -3.23 16.62 -30.19
N LEU A 155 -2.29 17.36 -29.58
CA LEU A 155 -2.36 18.82 -29.53
C LEU A 155 -2.34 19.43 -30.93
N LYS A 156 -1.47 18.93 -31.81
CA LYS A 156 -1.39 19.40 -33.20
C LYS A 156 -2.69 19.13 -33.98
N ARG A 157 -3.32 17.98 -33.73
CA ARG A 157 -4.61 17.64 -34.34
C ARG A 157 -5.71 18.56 -33.85
N LEU A 158 -5.81 18.78 -32.53
CA LEU A 158 -6.81 19.65 -31.92
C LEU A 158 -6.64 21.11 -32.31
N ASN A 159 -5.41 21.56 -32.59
CA ASN A 159 -5.15 22.92 -33.08
C ASN A 159 -5.71 23.19 -34.50
N ASN A 160 -6.15 22.17 -35.23
CA ASN A 160 -6.85 22.37 -36.51
C ASN A 160 -8.35 22.58 -36.25
N PRO A 161 -8.95 23.70 -36.72
CA PRO A 161 -10.37 24.02 -36.49
C PRO A 161 -11.34 22.90 -36.89
N GLU A 162 -11.10 22.22 -38.02
CA GLU A 162 -11.98 21.14 -38.49
C GLU A 162 -11.96 19.93 -37.55
N ASN A 163 -10.77 19.58 -37.04
CA ASN A 163 -10.63 18.47 -36.10
C ASN A 163 -11.17 18.84 -34.71
N MET A 164 -11.07 20.11 -34.30
CA MET A 164 -11.66 20.60 -33.06
C MET A 164 -13.19 20.50 -33.09
N GLU A 165 -13.83 20.87 -34.21
CA GLU A 165 -15.26 20.70 -34.40
C GLU A 165 -15.67 19.22 -34.36
N GLN A 166 -14.89 18.34 -35.01
CA GLN A 166 -15.12 16.89 -34.93
C GLN A 166 -15.04 16.37 -33.49
N PHE A 167 -14.07 16.85 -32.70
CA PHE A 167 -13.93 16.49 -31.30
C PHE A 167 -15.13 16.94 -30.47
N LYS A 168 -15.57 18.21 -30.62
CA LYS A 168 -16.76 18.76 -29.95
C LYS A 168 -18.03 17.98 -30.30
N LEU A 169 -18.20 17.64 -31.58
CA LEU A 169 -19.32 16.82 -32.05
C LEU A 169 -19.28 15.38 -31.52
N ALA A 170 -18.09 14.79 -31.40
CA ALA A 170 -17.94 13.45 -30.82
C ALA A 170 -18.27 13.44 -29.32
N LEU A 171 -17.82 14.45 -28.57
CA LEU A 171 -18.16 14.64 -27.15
C LEU A 171 -19.68 14.82 -26.96
N SER A 172 -20.35 15.61 -27.79
CA SER A 172 -21.81 15.82 -27.65
C SER A 172 -22.63 14.56 -27.93
N ARG A 173 -22.11 13.64 -28.75
CA ARG A 173 -22.77 12.38 -29.10
C ARG A 173 -22.57 11.29 -28.05
N ILE A 174 -21.40 11.24 -27.41
CA ILE A 174 -21.02 10.14 -26.50
C ILE A 174 -21.30 10.56 -25.05
N ARG A 175 -22.53 10.35 -24.58
CA ARG A 175 -22.98 10.72 -23.22
C ARG A 175 -22.16 10.11 -22.07
N SER A 176 -21.47 9.01 -22.32
CA SER A 176 -20.66 8.31 -21.31
C SER A 176 -19.26 8.88 -21.11
N VAL A 177 -18.86 9.88 -21.91
CA VAL A 177 -17.55 10.53 -21.82
C VAL A 177 -17.76 11.97 -21.37
N HIS A 178 -17.00 12.40 -20.37
CA HIS A 178 -16.96 13.76 -19.89
C HIS A 178 -15.53 14.30 -20.02
N PHE A 179 -15.39 15.50 -20.58
CA PHE A 179 -14.12 16.19 -20.66
C PHE A 179 -14.17 17.35 -19.67
N ASP A 180 -13.47 17.22 -18.54
CA ASP A 180 -13.63 18.11 -17.39
C ASP A 180 -12.85 19.45 -17.51
N MET A 181 -12.24 19.73 -18.67
CA MET A 181 -11.56 20.98 -18.99
C MET A 181 -12.43 21.84 -19.91
N ASP A 182 -12.54 23.13 -19.60
CA ASP A 182 -13.30 24.08 -20.44
C ASP A 182 -12.64 24.27 -21.82
N PHE A 183 -13.44 24.52 -22.86
CA PHE A 183 -12.92 24.71 -24.21
C PHE A 183 -12.09 26.00 -24.34
N ALA A 184 -12.41 27.06 -23.59
CA ALA A 184 -11.58 28.26 -23.57
C ALA A 184 -10.20 27.98 -22.97
N GLU A 185 -10.13 27.13 -21.94
CA GLU A 185 -8.88 26.68 -21.35
C GLU A 185 -8.10 25.75 -22.29
N LEU A 186 -8.80 24.85 -23.00
CA LEU A 186 -8.18 24.01 -24.03
C LEU A 186 -7.58 24.85 -25.16
N ASP A 187 -8.29 25.87 -25.63
CA ASP A 187 -7.81 26.77 -26.68
C ASP A 187 -6.57 27.57 -26.22
N ASP A 188 -6.51 28.00 -24.95
CA ASP A 188 -5.32 28.64 -24.35
C ASP A 188 -4.09 27.69 -24.36
N VAL A 189 -4.28 26.43 -23.95
CA VAL A 189 -3.22 25.41 -23.97
C VAL A 189 -2.71 25.16 -25.39
N LEU A 190 -3.62 25.06 -26.37
CA LEU A 190 -3.27 24.85 -27.77
C LEU A 190 -2.53 26.06 -28.36
N ALA A 191 -2.94 27.28 -28.03
CA ALA A 191 -2.27 28.51 -28.43
C ALA A 191 -0.84 28.60 -27.87
N LYS A 192 -0.62 28.13 -26.64
CA LYS A 192 0.72 28.06 -26.01
C LYS A 192 1.56 26.87 -26.46
N GLY A 193 0.99 25.90 -27.17
CA GLY A 193 1.67 24.71 -27.67
C GLY A 193 3.02 24.94 -28.37
N PRO A 194 3.18 25.92 -29.28
CA PRO A 194 4.46 26.21 -29.93
C PRO A 194 5.56 26.69 -28.96
N GLU A 195 5.20 27.48 -27.96
CA GLU A 195 6.11 27.99 -26.93
C GLU A 195 6.60 26.85 -26.04
N ILE A 196 5.68 26.01 -25.56
CA ILE A 196 5.97 24.80 -24.78
C ILE A 196 6.88 23.86 -25.58
N ARG A 197 6.59 23.64 -26.86
CA ARG A 197 7.42 22.80 -27.73
C ARG A 197 8.84 23.36 -27.88
N LYS A 198 8.98 24.69 -27.98
CA LYS A 198 10.30 25.34 -28.02
C LYS A 198 11.05 25.13 -26.71
N GLN A 199 10.40 25.32 -25.57
CA GLN A 199 10.96 25.09 -24.23
C GLN A 199 11.44 23.64 -24.06
N VAL A 200 10.59 22.66 -24.40
CA VAL A 200 10.93 21.23 -24.36
C VAL A 200 12.12 20.91 -25.26
N ASN A 201 12.15 21.43 -26.50
CA ASN A 201 13.28 21.23 -27.40
C ASN A 201 14.58 21.83 -26.87
N THR A 202 14.52 22.98 -26.20
CA THR A 202 15.68 23.57 -25.52
C THR A 202 16.21 22.61 -24.46
N VAL A 203 15.35 22.09 -23.58
CA VAL A 203 15.73 21.09 -22.55
C VAL A 203 16.40 19.87 -23.19
N ILE A 204 15.79 19.27 -24.22
CA ILE A 204 16.35 18.10 -24.93
C ILE A 204 17.72 18.42 -25.51
N SER A 205 17.87 19.60 -26.14
CA SER A 205 19.13 20.01 -26.76
C SER A 205 20.24 20.21 -25.72
N SER A 206 19.91 20.79 -24.57
CA SER A 206 20.84 21.00 -23.46
C SER A 206 21.22 19.67 -22.80
N ARG A 207 20.25 18.80 -22.50
CA ARG A 207 20.51 17.43 -22.00
C ARG A 207 21.38 16.64 -22.97
N ARG A 208 21.12 16.72 -24.28
CA ARG A 208 21.93 16.05 -25.31
C ARG A 208 23.38 16.55 -25.32
N LYS A 209 23.60 17.85 -25.17
CA LYS A 209 24.96 18.42 -25.03
C LYS A 209 25.65 17.91 -23.77
N ALA A 210 24.97 17.94 -22.63
CA ALA A 210 25.49 17.45 -21.35
C ALA A 210 25.88 15.96 -21.42
N ILE A 211 25.00 15.12 -21.97
CA ILE A 211 25.26 13.69 -22.20
C ILE A 211 26.48 13.49 -23.12
N ALA A 212 26.59 14.28 -24.20
CA ALA A 212 27.73 14.19 -25.10
C ALA A 212 29.06 14.54 -24.42
N GLU A 213 29.08 15.54 -23.53
CA GLU A 213 30.27 15.87 -22.72
C GLU A 213 30.64 14.74 -21.75
N ILE A 214 29.65 14.16 -21.06
CA ILE A 214 29.87 13.01 -20.18
C ILE A 214 30.43 11.83 -20.99
N ASN A 215 29.87 11.54 -22.17
CA ASN A 215 30.31 10.43 -23.02
C ASN A 215 31.78 10.56 -23.46
N LYS A 216 32.30 11.77 -23.66
CA LYS A 216 33.73 11.99 -23.96
C LYS A 216 34.65 11.54 -22.82
N THR A 217 34.18 11.58 -21.57
CA THR A 217 34.97 11.20 -20.39
C THR A 217 35.03 9.68 -20.14
N LEU A 218 34.21 8.89 -20.85
CA LEU A 218 34.11 7.45 -20.66
C LEU A 218 35.39 6.70 -21.06
N LYS A 219 36.18 7.22 -22.01
CA LYS A 219 37.46 6.63 -22.48
C LYS A 219 37.34 5.13 -22.84
N GLY A 220 36.25 4.73 -23.47
CA GLY A 220 35.99 3.34 -23.89
C GLY A 220 35.41 2.43 -22.80
N LYS A 221 35.21 2.92 -21.57
CA LYS A 221 34.47 2.22 -20.53
C LYS A 221 32.96 2.36 -20.71
N SER A 222 32.20 1.40 -20.22
CA SER A 222 30.74 1.53 -20.17
C SER A 222 30.32 2.63 -19.17
N ILE A 223 29.11 3.19 -19.36
CA ILE A 223 28.53 4.13 -18.39
C ILE A 223 28.40 3.45 -17.01
N LEU A 224 28.04 2.18 -16.98
CA LEU A 224 27.91 1.40 -15.75
C LEU A 224 29.24 1.32 -14.97
N GLU A 225 30.35 1.05 -15.64
CA GLU A 225 31.69 1.05 -15.03
C GLU A 225 32.08 2.40 -14.43
N LYS A 226 31.68 3.50 -15.06
CA LYS A 226 31.96 4.85 -14.56
C LYS A 226 31.03 5.22 -13.40
N LEU A 227 29.78 4.80 -13.46
CA LEU A 227 28.81 4.99 -12.38
C LEU A 227 29.24 4.30 -11.09
N ALA A 228 29.98 3.19 -11.16
CA ALA A 228 30.57 2.55 -9.97
C ALA A 228 31.58 3.43 -9.22
N THR A 229 32.05 4.52 -9.84
CA THR A 229 32.91 5.55 -9.23
C THR A 229 32.23 6.92 -9.15
N ALA A 230 30.89 6.93 -9.14
CA ALA A 230 30.09 8.16 -9.12
C ALA A 230 30.19 8.94 -7.80
N ASP A 231 30.66 8.31 -6.72
CA ASP A 231 31.00 8.96 -5.45
C ASP A 231 32.26 9.84 -5.53
N GLY A 232 33.08 9.66 -6.58
CA GLY A 232 34.28 10.45 -6.83
C GLY A 232 34.19 11.36 -8.07
N THR A 233 35.28 11.40 -8.83
CA THR A 233 35.47 12.32 -9.98
C THR A 233 34.40 12.22 -11.07
N PHE A 234 33.78 11.06 -11.24
CA PHE A 234 32.71 10.91 -12.24
C PHE A 234 31.42 11.60 -11.78
N GLY A 235 31.11 11.57 -10.48
CA GLY A 235 30.00 12.35 -9.91
C GLY A 235 30.20 13.86 -10.06
N ASP A 236 31.43 14.35 -9.94
CA ASP A 236 31.76 15.74 -10.25
C ASP A 236 31.48 16.08 -11.71
N THR A 237 31.78 15.16 -12.62
CA THR A 237 31.53 15.35 -14.06
C THR A 237 30.03 15.43 -14.36
N ILE A 238 29.23 14.56 -13.72
CA ILE A 238 27.75 14.59 -13.83
C ILE A 238 27.20 15.94 -13.33
N ARG A 239 27.70 16.42 -12.18
CA ARG A 239 27.29 17.71 -11.60
C ARG A 239 27.70 18.90 -12.48
N GLN A 240 28.94 18.90 -12.99
CA GLN A 240 29.44 19.94 -13.90
C GLN A 240 28.66 19.98 -15.22
N ALA A 241 28.15 18.84 -15.69
CA ALA A 241 27.29 18.76 -16.85
C ALA A 241 25.87 19.30 -16.62
N GLY A 242 25.52 19.69 -15.38
CA GLY A 242 24.27 20.38 -15.03
C GLY A 242 23.21 19.49 -14.37
N PHE A 243 23.46 18.18 -14.24
CA PHE A 243 22.54 17.27 -13.56
C PHE A 243 22.53 17.50 -12.04
N VAL A 244 21.35 17.39 -11.43
CA VAL A 244 21.21 17.47 -9.97
C VAL A 244 21.56 16.10 -9.39
N PHE A 245 22.83 15.92 -9.01
CA PHE A 245 23.40 14.68 -8.51
C PHE A 245 24.03 14.92 -7.14
N ASN A 246 23.30 14.60 -6.06
CA ASN A 246 23.73 14.92 -4.69
C ASN A 246 24.93 14.05 -4.27
N ALA A 247 26.00 14.70 -3.76
CA ALA A 247 27.22 14.04 -3.31
C ALA A 247 27.03 13.12 -2.10
N GLU A 248 26.16 13.52 -1.18
CA GLU A 248 26.03 12.88 0.13
C GLU A 248 25.06 11.69 0.06
N ASN A 249 24.04 11.79 -0.80
CA ASN A 249 22.95 10.81 -0.86
C ASN A 249 22.94 10.02 -2.18
N THR A 250 22.81 10.69 -3.33
CA THR A 250 22.59 10.04 -4.62
C THR A 250 23.86 9.37 -5.16
N ALA A 251 25.00 10.05 -5.03
CA ALA A 251 26.29 9.58 -5.54
C ALA A 251 26.75 8.24 -4.94
N PRO A 252 26.82 8.08 -3.59
CA PRO A 252 27.22 6.81 -3.01
C PRO A 252 26.21 5.70 -3.29
N LEU A 253 24.91 6.00 -3.32
CA LEU A 253 23.88 5.02 -3.64
C LEU A 253 24.02 4.48 -5.07
N VAL A 254 24.21 5.38 -6.05
CA VAL A 254 24.41 5.01 -7.46
C VAL A 254 25.71 4.24 -7.65
N ALA A 255 26.79 4.63 -6.96
CA ALA A 255 28.07 3.94 -7.01
C ALA A 255 27.98 2.51 -6.45
N ASP A 256 27.38 2.31 -5.28
CA ASP A 256 27.19 0.97 -4.71
C ASP A 256 26.32 0.09 -5.62
N GLN A 257 25.20 0.61 -6.13
CA GLN A 257 24.32 -0.15 -7.02
C GLN A 257 25.00 -0.49 -8.36
N ALA A 258 25.76 0.43 -8.94
CA ALA A 258 26.54 0.17 -10.14
C ALA A 258 27.60 -0.92 -9.90
N GLN A 259 28.32 -0.85 -8.77
CA GLN A 259 29.30 -1.87 -8.41
C GLN A 259 28.64 -3.23 -8.19
N ARG A 260 27.49 -3.29 -7.49
CA ARG A 260 26.72 -4.54 -7.33
C ARG A 260 26.30 -5.15 -8.66
N LEU A 261 25.88 -4.34 -9.63
CA LEU A 261 25.54 -4.83 -10.97
C LEU A 261 26.77 -5.34 -11.72
N LEU A 262 27.92 -4.68 -11.64
CA LEU A 262 29.17 -5.16 -12.25
C LEU A 262 29.62 -6.48 -11.62
N ASP A 263 29.58 -6.58 -10.29
CA ASP A 263 29.89 -7.82 -9.56
C ASP A 263 28.95 -8.96 -9.99
N THR A 264 27.66 -8.65 -10.16
CA THR A 264 26.64 -9.60 -10.64
C THR A 264 26.94 -10.07 -12.08
N LEU A 265 27.26 -9.15 -12.98
CA LEU A 265 27.63 -9.47 -14.36
C LEU A 265 28.90 -10.34 -14.42
N THR A 266 29.89 -10.04 -13.57
CA THR A 266 31.13 -10.82 -13.47
C THR A 266 30.85 -12.26 -13.01
N LEU A 267 29.92 -12.42 -12.07
CA LEU A 267 29.48 -13.74 -11.62
C LEU A 267 28.70 -14.50 -12.71
N GLU A 268 27.82 -13.81 -13.43
CA GLU A 268 27.06 -14.42 -14.52
C GLU A 268 27.98 -14.81 -15.69
N GLU A 269 28.97 -13.97 -16.04
CA GLU A 269 30.01 -14.29 -17.02
C GLU A 269 30.85 -15.50 -16.59
N SER A 270 31.11 -15.62 -15.28
CA SER A 270 31.84 -16.78 -14.76
C SER A 270 31.12 -18.11 -15.00
N MET A 271 29.83 -18.12 -15.31
CA MET A 271 29.11 -19.33 -15.71
C MET A 271 29.44 -19.82 -17.12
N GLU A 272 30.11 -19.01 -17.94
CA GLU A 272 30.64 -19.45 -19.23
C GLU A 272 31.91 -20.30 -19.06
N GLU A 273 32.58 -20.18 -17.92
CA GLU A 273 33.77 -20.92 -17.61
C GLU A 273 33.48 -22.38 -17.22
N ARG A 274 34.39 -23.29 -17.58
CA ARG A 274 34.25 -24.72 -17.25
C ARG A 274 34.44 -25.01 -15.75
N PRO A 275 35.46 -24.47 -15.05
CA PRO A 275 35.72 -24.80 -13.64
C PRO A 275 34.58 -24.44 -12.68
N THR A 276 33.98 -23.26 -12.87
CA THR A 276 32.84 -22.75 -12.09
C THR A 276 31.57 -23.59 -12.30
N ARG A 277 31.23 -23.92 -13.56
CA ARG A 277 30.11 -24.81 -13.88
C ARG A 277 30.30 -26.21 -13.31
N GLN A 278 31.51 -26.76 -13.39
CA GLN A 278 31.82 -28.07 -12.82
C GLN A 278 31.64 -28.10 -11.31
N LEU A 279 32.02 -27.04 -10.60
CA LEU A 279 31.83 -26.94 -9.16
C LEU A 279 30.35 -26.98 -8.77
N ILE A 280 29.49 -26.26 -9.51
CA ILE A 280 28.04 -26.29 -9.28
C ILE A 280 27.45 -27.66 -9.65
N ALA A 281 27.89 -28.25 -10.77
CA ALA A 281 27.44 -29.57 -11.21
C ALA A 281 27.73 -30.65 -10.16
N GLN A 282 28.94 -30.63 -9.58
CA GLN A 282 29.34 -31.52 -8.48
C GLN A 282 28.47 -31.32 -7.23
N GLN A 283 28.19 -30.06 -6.88
CA GLN A 283 27.37 -29.73 -5.71
C GLN A 283 25.90 -30.15 -5.91
N ALA A 284 25.39 -30.07 -7.13
CA ALA A 284 24.01 -30.40 -7.48
C ALA A 284 23.81 -31.86 -7.93
N ASN A 285 24.88 -32.62 -8.12
CA ASN A 285 24.88 -33.99 -8.66
C ASN A 285 24.16 -34.10 -10.03
N ILE A 286 24.53 -33.23 -10.97
CA ILE A 286 23.99 -33.17 -12.34
C ILE A 286 25.11 -33.02 -13.37
N LEU A 287 24.78 -33.09 -14.66
CA LEU A 287 25.75 -32.82 -15.72
C LEU A 287 26.07 -31.32 -15.80
N PRO A 288 27.32 -30.93 -16.14
CA PRO A 288 27.68 -29.51 -16.32
C PRO A 288 26.88 -28.76 -17.38
N ALA A 289 26.28 -29.48 -18.34
CA ALA A 289 25.40 -28.90 -19.36
C ALA A 289 24.02 -28.50 -18.82
N ASP A 290 23.58 -29.12 -17.72
CA ASP A 290 22.28 -28.85 -17.08
C ASP A 290 22.37 -27.74 -16.01
N VAL A 291 23.59 -27.25 -15.76
CA VAL A 291 23.84 -26.16 -14.82
C VAL A 291 23.33 -24.85 -15.40
N ASN A 292 22.52 -24.13 -14.62
CA ASN A 292 22.03 -22.80 -14.97
C ASN A 292 22.45 -21.73 -13.95
N VAL A 293 22.32 -20.47 -14.34
CA VAL A 293 22.67 -19.30 -13.52
C VAL A 293 21.87 -19.27 -12.20
N MET A 294 20.62 -19.74 -12.19
CA MET A 294 19.81 -19.77 -10.95
C MET A 294 20.38 -20.73 -9.90
N MET A 295 21.01 -21.83 -10.32
CA MET A 295 21.69 -22.75 -9.41
C MET A 295 22.91 -22.10 -8.76
N MET A 296 23.69 -21.32 -9.52
CA MET A 296 24.82 -20.56 -8.97
C MET A 296 24.38 -19.69 -7.79
N TRP A 297 23.39 -18.83 -8.02
CA TRP A 297 22.86 -17.94 -6.97
C TRP A 297 22.32 -18.71 -5.76
N LYS A 298 21.70 -19.88 -5.97
CA LYS A 298 21.18 -20.72 -4.88
C LYS A 298 22.28 -21.23 -3.95
N TYR A 299 23.45 -21.59 -4.48
CA TYR A 299 24.55 -22.17 -3.67
C TYR A 299 25.48 -21.10 -3.08
N LEU A 300 25.52 -19.90 -3.66
CA LEU A 300 26.35 -18.78 -3.17
C LEU A 300 25.91 -18.20 -1.81
N ASP A 301 24.72 -18.55 -1.29
CA ASP A 301 24.26 -18.13 0.06
C ASP A 301 25.15 -18.69 1.19
N GLY A 302 25.92 -19.75 0.91
CA GLY A 302 26.83 -20.36 1.89
C GLY A 302 28.27 -19.87 1.75
N LYS A 303 28.82 -19.25 2.80
CA LYS A 303 30.23 -18.76 2.83
C LYS A 303 31.26 -19.80 2.38
N ARG A 304 31.11 -21.07 2.79
CA ARG A 304 32.02 -22.16 2.37
C ARG A 304 31.99 -22.41 0.87
N PHE A 305 30.80 -22.38 0.26
CA PHE A 305 30.66 -22.57 -1.18
C PHE A 305 31.18 -21.33 -1.92
N ALA A 306 30.86 -20.12 -1.44
CA ALA A 306 31.35 -18.87 -1.98
C ALA A 306 32.90 -18.81 -2.03
N THR A 307 33.60 -19.28 -0.98
CA THR A 307 35.07 -19.38 -0.99
C THR A 307 35.58 -20.27 -2.11
N ARG A 308 35.05 -21.49 -2.22
CA ARG A 308 35.45 -22.44 -3.29
C ARG A 308 35.10 -21.92 -4.68
N TYR A 309 33.98 -21.21 -4.80
CA TYR A 309 33.53 -20.62 -6.05
C TYR A 309 34.49 -19.51 -6.51
N LEU A 310 34.90 -18.64 -5.60
CA LEU A 310 35.86 -17.57 -5.87
C LEU A 310 37.22 -18.13 -6.31
N GLU A 311 37.70 -19.21 -5.69
CA GLU A 311 38.92 -19.91 -6.12
C GLU A 311 38.80 -20.40 -7.58
N LYS A 312 37.66 -20.97 -7.96
CA LYS A 312 37.42 -21.42 -9.35
C LYS A 312 37.31 -20.27 -10.34
N MET A 313 36.77 -19.12 -9.94
CA MET A 313 36.80 -17.92 -10.78
C MET A 313 38.23 -17.42 -11.02
N GLN A 314 39.08 -17.45 -9.98
CA GLN A 314 40.49 -17.06 -10.08
C GLN A 314 41.30 -18.01 -10.97
N GLU A 315 41.06 -19.31 -10.88
CA GLU A 315 41.68 -20.32 -11.77
C GLU A 315 41.36 -20.09 -13.25
N SER A 316 40.16 -19.58 -13.55
CA SER A 316 39.72 -19.22 -14.91
C SER A 316 40.29 -17.89 -15.42
N GLY A 317 41.08 -17.17 -14.61
CA GLY A 317 41.66 -15.88 -15.01
C GLY A 317 40.66 -14.73 -15.09
N LEU A 318 39.47 -14.88 -14.49
CA LEU A 318 38.47 -13.81 -14.42
C LEU A 318 38.93 -12.71 -13.47
N ASN A 319 38.56 -11.46 -13.78
CA ASN A 319 38.83 -10.34 -12.91
C ASN A 319 37.96 -10.42 -11.65
N THR A 320 38.56 -10.87 -10.54
CA THR A 320 37.90 -10.98 -9.24
C THR A 320 38.21 -9.79 -8.31
N ALA A 321 38.75 -8.70 -8.86
CA ALA A 321 39.08 -7.51 -8.07
C ALA A 321 37.84 -6.95 -7.36
N GLY A 322 37.89 -6.88 -6.03
CA GLY A 322 36.77 -6.41 -5.19
C GLY A 322 35.80 -7.51 -4.75
N LEU A 323 35.89 -8.72 -5.30
CA LEU A 323 35.09 -9.86 -4.86
C LEU A 323 35.77 -10.58 -3.68
N ASN A 324 35.00 -10.79 -2.62
CA ASN A 324 35.37 -11.65 -1.50
C ASN A 324 34.18 -12.58 -1.17
N PRO A 325 34.39 -13.66 -0.39
CA PRO A 325 33.31 -14.62 -0.10
C PRO A 325 32.10 -13.97 0.56
N ASP A 326 32.30 -12.96 1.41
CA ASP A 326 31.22 -12.24 2.08
C ASP A 326 30.39 -11.40 1.10
N ARG A 327 31.03 -10.80 0.09
CA ARG A 327 30.38 -10.05 -1.00
C ARG A 327 29.58 -10.97 -1.91
N LEU A 328 30.06 -12.17 -2.20
CA LEU A 328 29.30 -13.16 -2.96
C LEU A 328 28.02 -13.58 -2.25
N VAL A 329 28.11 -13.78 -0.92
CA VAL A 329 26.93 -14.07 -0.08
C VAL A 329 25.97 -12.87 -0.06
N ASP A 330 26.49 -11.65 0.13
CA ASP A 330 25.69 -10.41 0.09
C ASP A 330 24.93 -10.25 -1.24
N LEU A 331 25.58 -10.50 -2.39
CA LEU A 331 24.93 -10.44 -3.71
C LEU A 331 23.86 -11.52 -3.87
N ALA A 332 24.11 -12.75 -3.41
CA ALA A 332 23.13 -13.83 -3.44
C ALA A 332 21.91 -13.52 -2.56
N GLN A 333 22.13 -12.97 -1.37
CA GLN A 333 21.07 -12.54 -0.46
C GLN A 333 20.27 -11.38 -1.03
N GLY A 334 20.93 -10.35 -1.58
CA GLY A 334 20.27 -9.22 -2.23
C GLY A 334 19.40 -9.65 -3.42
N ARG A 335 19.82 -10.64 -4.21
CA ARG A 335 18.98 -11.19 -5.30
C ARG A 335 17.73 -11.91 -4.77
N LYS A 336 17.86 -12.67 -3.68
CA LYS A 336 16.73 -13.33 -3.02
C LYS A 336 15.76 -12.32 -2.42
N GLU A 337 16.29 -11.24 -1.83
CA GLU A 337 15.51 -10.11 -1.35
C GLU A 337 14.74 -9.43 -2.49
N ASN A 338 15.40 -9.10 -3.61
CA ASN A 338 14.74 -8.54 -4.79
C ASN A 338 13.62 -9.44 -5.33
N ALA A 339 13.83 -10.76 -5.36
CA ALA A 339 12.78 -11.70 -5.74
C ALA A 339 11.58 -11.68 -4.75
N SER A 340 11.86 -11.51 -3.45
CA SER A 340 10.81 -11.36 -2.44
C SER A 340 10.06 -10.02 -2.54
N LEU A 341 10.74 -8.93 -2.92
CA LEU A 341 10.13 -7.63 -3.17
C LEU A 341 9.15 -7.67 -4.34
N LEU A 342 9.53 -8.28 -5.47
CA LEU A 342 8.63 -8.46 -6.62
C LEU A 342 7.40 -9.32 -6.28
N ARG A 343 7.57 -10.31 -5.40
CA ARG A 343 6.45 -11.10 -4.88
C ARG A 343 5.55 -10.26 -3.97
N ALA A 344 6.14 -9.45 -3.10
CA ALA A 344 5.41 -8.55 -2.21
C ALA A 344 4.64 -7.47 -2.98
N GLU A 345 5.23 -6.89 -4.03
CA GLU A 345 4.59 -5.92 -4.92
C GLU A 345 3.32 -6.52 -5.55
N ARG A 346 3.39 -7.76 -6.06
CA ARG A 346 2.21 -8.46 -6.61
C ARG A 346 1.13 -8.72 -5.57
N LEU A 347 1.51 -9.11 -4.35
CA LEU A 347 0.57 -9.39 -3.26
C LEU A 347 -0.08 -8.12 -2.68
N THR A 348 0.54 -6.97 -2.90
CA THR A 348 0.10 -5.68 -2.36
C THR A 348 -0.56 -4.76 -3.39
N PHE A 349 -0.57 -5.15 -4.68
CA PHE A 349 -1.14 -4.35 -5.78
C PHE A 349 -2.56 -3.83 -5.52
N ASP A 350 -3.43 -4.63 -4.88
CA ASP A 350 -4.82 -4.25 -4.56
C ASP A 350 -4.96 -3.39 -3.29
N SER A 351 -3.85 -3.06 -2.62
CA SER A 351 -3.84 -2.38 -1.32
C SER A 351 -3.84 -0.86 -1.52
N GLY A 352 -5.00 -0.21 -1.43
CA GLY A 352 -5.06 1.27 -1.46
C GLY A 352 -6.38 1.93 -1.84
N GLY A 353 -7.41 1.17 -2.24
CA GLY A 353 -8.60 1.74 -2.88
C GLY A 353 -9.86 1.95 -2.04
N GLY A 354 -9.88 1.75 -0.70
CA GLY A 354 -11.15 1.78 0.05
C GLY A 354 -11.09 2.21 1.52
N PHE A 355 -12.29 2.34 2.13
CA PHE A 355 -12.50 2.82 3.50
C PHE A 355 -11.74 1.96 4.53
N LEU A 356 -11.02 2.60 5.46
CA LEU A 356 -10.12 1.94 6.42
C LEU A 356 -9.01 1.08 5.78
N GLY A 357 -8.69 1.29 4.50
CA GLY A 357 -7.73 0.46 3.77
C GLY A 357 -8.29 -0.90 3.37
N LEU A 358 -9.59 -1.14 3.55
CA LEU A 358 -10.28 -2.33 3.09
C LEU A 358 -10.69 -2.15 1.64
N GLY A 359 -10.31 -3.07 0.76
CA GLY A 359 -10.85 -3.11 -0.59
C GLY A 359 -12.38 -3.25 -0.55
N GLU A 360 -13.08 -2.69 -1.53
CA GLU A 360 -14.56 -2.66 -1.56
C GLU A 360 -15.19 -4.03 -1.29
N ARG A 361 -14.62 -5.09 -1.89
CA ARG A 361 -15.07 -6.49 -1.70
C ARG A 361 -14.93 -6.96 -0.25
N LEU A 362 -13.82 -6.64 0.41
CA LEU A 362 -13.56 -7.01 1.81
C LEU A 362 -14.47 -6.21 2.76
N GLY A 363 -14.69 -4.93 2.47
CA GLY A 363 -15.63 -4.09 3.21
C GLY A 363 -17.06 -4.65 3.18
N TRP A 364 -17.51 -5.10 2.00
CA TRP A 364 -18.82 -5.76 1.86
C TRP A 364 -18.93 -7.07 2.63
N LEU A 365 -17.90 -7.94 2.54
CA LEU A 365 -17.88 -9.19 3.31
C LEU A 365 -17.94 -8.92 4.81
N LEU A 366 -17.15 -7.95 5.29
CA LEU A 366 -17.12 -7.55 6.69
C LEU A 366 -18.47 -7.02 7.18
N PHE A 367 -19.13 -6.19 6.36
CA PHE A 367 -20.47 -5.67 6.66
C PHE A 367 -21.50 -6.80 6.82
N VAL A 368 -21.55 -7.75 5.87
CA VAL A 368 -22.47 -8.89 5.95
C VAL A 368 -22.16 -9.77 7.16
N SER A 369 -20.88 -10.05 7.45
CA SER A 369 -20.49 -10.82 8.63
C SER A 369 -20.92 -10.14 9.94
N MET A 370 -20.74 -8.82 10.06
CA MET A 370 -21.19 -8.07 11.24
C MET A 370 -22.71 -8.13 11.43
N LEU A 371 -23.49 -8.07 10.35
CA LEU A 371 -24.95 -8.23 10.41
C LEU A 371 -25.36 -9.61 10.96
N VAL A 372 -24.75 -10.68 10.44
CA VAL A 372 -25.04 -12.05 10.90
C VAL A 372 -24.67 -12.21 12.37
N CYS A 373 -23.53 -11.67 12.80
CA CYS A 373 -23.13 -11.66 14.21
C CYS A 373 -24.10 -10.87 15.10
N GLY A 374 -24.54 -9.69 14.65
CA GLY A 374 -25.53 -8.88 15.37
C GLY A 374 -26.86 -9.61 15.59
N ILE A 375 -27.35 -10.35 14.58
CA ILE A 375 -28.53 -11.20 14.70
C ILE A 375 -28.31 -12.32 15.73
N GLY A 376 -27.14 -12.96 15.70
CA GLY A 376 -26.77 -14.00 16.68
C GLY A 376 -26.76 -13.49 18.12
N ILE A 377 -26.16 -12.31 18.35
CA ILE A 377 -26.14 -11.65 19.67
C ILE A 377 -27.57 -11.29 20.11
N THR A 378 -28.36 -10.72 19.21
CA THR A 378 -29.77 -10.36 19.48
C THR A 378 -30.58 -11.57 19.93
N ASN A 379 -30.42 -12.70 19.25
CA ASN A 379 -31.14 -13.94 19.58
C ASN A 379 -30.70 -14.52 20.93
N ALA A 380 -29.39 -14.52 21.21
CA ALA A 380 -28.85 -14.96 22.49
C ALA A 380 -29.38 -14.08 23.64
N MET A 381 -29.39 -12.76 23.46
CA MET A 381 -29.93 -11.82 24.45
C MET A 381 -31.44 -11.96 24.64
N MET A 382 -32.20 -12.25 23.56
CA MET A 382 -33.64 -12.52 23.67
C MET A 382 -33.92 -13.72 24.58
N MET A 383 -33.11 -14.79 24.46
CA MET A 383 -33.18 -15.95 25.35
C MET A 383 -32.87 -15.56 26.80
N THR A 384 -31.82 -14.76 27.03
CA THR A 384 -31.47 -14.26 28.37
C THR A 384 -32.62 -13.48 29.01
N VAL A 385 -33.35 -12.67 28.24
CA VAL A 385 -34.51 -11.93 28.74
C VAL A 385 -35.63 -12.86 29.19
N THR A 386 -35.95 -13.90 28.40
CA THR A 386 -37.03 -14.83 28.74
C THR A 386 -36.76 -15.66 30.00
N GLU A 387 -35.49 -15.94 30.31
CA GLU A 387 -35.12 -16.67 31.53
C GLU A 387 -35.15 -15.79 32.76
N ARG A 388 -34.88 -14.49 32.58
CA ARG A 388 -34.90 -13.48 33.64
C ARG A 388 -36.28 -12.92 33.89
N PHE A 389 -37.32 -13.53 33.33
CA PHE A 389 -38.68 -13.03 33.41
C PHE A 389 -39.10 -12.77 34.87
N ASN A 390 -38.83 -13.72 35.76
CA ASN A 390 -39.16 -13.62 37.19
C ASN A 390 -38.30 -12.58 37.93
N GLU A 391 -37.02 -12.47 37.59
CA GLU A 391 -36.14 -11.42 38.14
C GLU A 391 -36.58 -10.01 37.71
N ILE A 392 -36.94 -9.84 36.43
CA ILE A 392 -37.40 -8.56 35.89
C ILE A 392 -38.73 -8.18 36.54
N ALA A 393 -39.65 -9.14 36.65
CA ALA A 393 -40.95 -8.91 37.27
C ALA A 393 -40.84 -8.51 38.75
N THR A 394 -39.97 -9.17 39.52
CA THR A 394 -39.73 -8.81 40.93
C THR A 394 -39.13 -7.41 41.06
N LEU A 395 -38.16 -7.05 40.22
CA LEU A 395 -37.59 -5.69 40.17
C LEU A 395 -38.66 -4.64 39.83
N LYS A 396 -39.55 -4.91 38.87
CA LYS A 396 -40.65 -4.01 38.52
C LYS A 396 -41.68 -3.87 39.63
N CYS A 397 -42.02 -4.95 40.33
CA CYS A 397 -42.90 -4.90 41.50
C CYS A 397 -42.31 -4.07 42.65
N LEU A 398 -40.99 -4.01 42.75
CA LEU A 398 -40.26 -3.15 43.70
C LEU A 398 -40.11 -1.69 43.22
N GLY A 399 -40.65 -1.35 42.04
CA GLY A 399 -40.67 0.01 41.51
C GLY A 399 -39.52 0.36 40.56
N ALA A 400 -38.81 -0.63 39.99
CA ALA A 400 -37.76 -0.37 38.99
C ALA A 400 -38.36 0.21 37.69
N LEU A 401 -37.72 1.25 37.13
CA LEU A 401 -38.13 1.87 35.87
C LEU A 401 -37.71 1.02 34.66
N ASP A 402 -38.49 1.10 33.58
CA ASP A 402 -38.18 0.46 32.29
C ASP A 402 -36.79 0.86 31.77
N GLY A 403 -36.40 2.13 31.93
CA GLY A 403 -35.08 2.63 31.55
C GLY A 403 -33.93 2.00 32.36
N PHE A 404 -34.16 1.70 33.64
CA PHE A 404 -33.17 1.02 34.48
C PHE A 404 -32.92 -0.42 33.99
N ILE A 405 -33.99 -1.16 33.68
CA ILE A 405 -33.90 -2.52 33.13
C ILE A 405 -33.18 -2.50 31.78
N MET A 406 -33.50 -1.53 30.91
CA MET A 406 -32.84 -1.38 29.62
C MET A 406 -31.33 -1.14 29.77
N ILE A 407 -30.92 -0.21 30.62
CA ILE A 407 -29.50 0.10 30.87
C ILE A 407 -28.78 -1.11 31.47
N MET A 408 -29.42 -1.86 32.36
CA MET A 408 -28.82 -3.05 32.98
C MET A 408 -28.42 -4.09 31.93
N PHE A 409 -29.31 -4.39 30.97
CA PHE A 409 -29.05 -5.38 29.91
C PHE A 409 -28.08 -4.87 28.84
N VAL A 410 -28.14 -3.58 28.49
CA VAL A 410 -27.16 -2.98 27.58
C VAL A 410 -25.77 -2.99 28.20
N LEU A 411 -25.64 -2.68 29.49
CA LEU A 411 -24.36 -2.78 30.22
C LEU A 411 -23.85 -4.23 30.29
N GLU A 412 -24.74 -5.20 30.51
CA GLU A 412 -24.40 -6.63 30.49
C GLU A 412 -23.77 -7.01 29.14
N SER A 413 -24.38 -6.55 28.04
CA SER A 413 -23.88 -6.77 26.69
C SER A 413 -22.59 -6.02 26.39
N CYS A 414 -22.41 -4.80 26.92
CA CYS A 414 -21.14 -4.07 26.82
C CYS A 414 -20.00 -4.82 27.52
N PHE A 415 -20.21 -5.40 28.70
CA PHE A 415 -19.19 -6.20 29.38
C PHE A 415 -18.81 -7.44 28.56
N MET A 416 -19.80 -8.15 28.01
CA MET A 416 -19.55 -9.27 27.09
C MET A 416 -18.82 -8.81 25.81
N GLY A 417 -19.17 -7.62 25.30
CA GLY A 417 -18.55 -6.96 24.15
C GLY A 417 -17.08 -6.62 24.37
N VAL A 418 -16.72 -6.08 25.53
CA VAL A 418 -15.33 -5.78 25.88
C VAL A 418 -14.52 -7.07 26.02
N ILE A 419 -15.01 -8.06 26.76
CA ILE A 419 -14.30 -9.33 26.97
C ILE A 419 -14.13 -10.08 25.65
N GLY A 420 -15.22 -10.25 24.90
CA GLY A 420 -15.19 -10.92 23.60
C GLY A 420 -14.38 -10.13 22.57
N GLY A 421 -14.42 -8.81 22.66
CA GLY A 421 -13.62 -7.91 21.84
C GLY A 421 -12.13 -8.08 22.07
N ILE A 422 -11.68 -8.09 23.33
CA ILE A 422 -10.25 -8.28 23.66
C ILE A 422 -9.77 -9.64 23.18
N ILE A 423 -10.49 -10.72 23.51
CA ILE A 423 -10.11 -12.08 23.10
C ILE A 423 -10.10 -12.20 21.57
N GLY A 424 -11.15 -11.68 20.91
CA GLY A 424 -11.26 -11.66 19.45
C GLY A 424 -10.13 -10.87 18.80
N ALA A 425 -9.80 -9.68 19.31
CA ALA A 425 -8.72 -8.85 18.77
C ALA A 425 -7.36 -9.55 18.89
N ILE A 426 -7.08 -10.22 20.02
CA ILE A 426 -5.84 -10.98 20.18
C ILE A 426 -5.79 -12.14 19.18
N LEU A 427 -6.85 -12.96 19.11
CA LEU A 427 -6.90 -14.10 18.20
C LEU A 427 -6.81 -13.69 16.74
N GLY A 428 -7.59 -12.70 16.32
CA GLY A 428 -7.57 -12.16 14.96
C GLY A 428 -6.23 -11.54 14.59
N GLY A 429 -5.60 -10.83 15.53
CA GLY A 429 -4.27 -10.27 15.34
C GLY A 429 -3.20 -11.35 15.16
N VAL A 430 -3.20 -12.40 15.99
CA VAL A 430 -2.25 -13.53 15.88
C VAL A 430 -2.45 -14.30 14.57
N ILE A 431 -3.70 -14.58 14.18
CA ILE A 431 -4.02 -15.26 12.93
C ILE A 431 -3.60 -14.42 11.73
N GLY A 432 -3.92 -13.12 11.74
CA GLY A 432 -3.54 -12.18 10.68
C GLY A 432 -2.03 -12.08 10.52
N LEU A 433 -1.32 -11.91 11.64
CA LEU A 433 0.15 -11.87 11.66
C LEU A 433 0.75 -13.18 11.13
N GLY A 434 0.26 -14.33 11.57
CA GLY A 434 0.73 -15.64 11.11
C GLY A 434 0.54 -15.86 9.62
N ARG A 435 -0.63 -15.47 9.07
CA ARG A 435 -0.89 -15.52 7.62
C ARG A 435 0.04 -14.60 6.84
N MET A 436 0.27 -13.37 7.32
CA MET A 436 1.15 -12.43 6.63
C MET A 436 2.62 -12.86 6.68
N LEU A 437 3.09 -13.40 7.80
CA LEU A 437 4.43 -13.98 7.90
C LEU A 437 4.62 -15.16 6.95
N ALA A 438 3.60 -16.01 6.78
CA ALA A 438 3.63 -17.10 5.81
C ALA A 438 3.62 -16.59 4.35
N ALA A 439 2.96 -15.46 4.08
CA ALA A 439 2.84 -14.89 2.74
C ALA A 439 4.09 -14.14 2.28
N PHE A 440 4.64 -13.28 3.14
CA PHE A 440 5.77 -12.39 2.83
C PHE A 440 7.13 -12.98 3.25
N GLY A 441 7.15 -13.91 4.20
CA GLY A 441 8.38 -14.47 4.78
C GLY A 441 9.00 -13.56 5.85
N VAL A 442 10.16 -13.97 6.36
CA VAL A 442 10.85 -13.30 7.49
C VAL A 442 11.49 -11.96 7.11
N ASN A 443 11.73 -11.70 5.82
CA ASN A 443 12.42 -10.49 5.36
C ASN A 443 11.63 -9.21 5.65
N PHE A 444 10.29 -9.30 5.79
CA PHE A 444 9.41 -8.16 6.03
C PHE A 444 9.02 -8.00 7.52
N LEU A 445 9.68 -8.70 8.45
CA LEU A 445 9.43 -8.55 9.89
C LEU A 445 9.61 -7.11 10.37
N GLY A 446 10.58 -6.38 9.80
CA GLY A 446 10.81 -4.97 10.12
C GLY A 446 9.74 -4.01 9.58
N ALA A 447 8.98 -4.43 8.56
CA ALA A 447 7.91 -3.65 7.95
C ALA A 447 6.54 -3.93 8.60
N ILE A 448 6.50 -4.58 9.77
CA ILE A 448 5.25 -4.82 10.49
C ILE A 448 4.92 -3.58 11.34
N PRO A 449 3.80 -2.89 11.09
CA PRO A 449 3.46 -1.66 11.79
C PRO A 449 2.82 -1.99 13.15
N VAL A 450 3.65 -2.29 14.16
CA VAL A 450 3.18 -2.71 15.50
C VAL A 450 2.23 -1.66 16.11
N GLY A 451 2.53 -0.37 15.92
CA GLY A 451 1.67 0.72 16.39
C GLY A 451 0.27 0.69 15.76
N ASP A 452 0.19 0.52 14.44
CA ASP A 452 -1.08 0.46 13.73
C ASP A 452 -1.87 -0.80 14.08
N ILE A 453 -1.18 -1.93 14.31
CA ILE A 453 -1.81 -3.18 14.76
C ILE A 453 -2.44 -2.98 16.15
N LEU A 454 -1.74 -2.33 17.09
CA LEU A 454 -2.29 -2.03 18.42
C LEU A 454 -3.49 -1.10 18.35
N LEU A 455 -3.43 -0.07 17.49
CA LEU A 455 -4.56 0.81 17.22
C LEU A 455 -5.73 0.02 16.61
N GLY A 456 -5.46 -0.88 15.65
CA GLY A 456 -6.43 -1.77 15.04
C GLY A 456 -7.09 -2.71 16.06
N MET A 457 -6.34 -3.21 17.04
CA MET A 457 -6.90 -3.99 18.15
C MET A 457 -7.87 -3.15 18.97
N LEU A 458 -7.48 -1.93 19.36
CA LEU A 458 -8.34 -1.02 20.12
C LEU A 458 -9.63 -0.72 19.36
N VAL A 459 -9.54 -0.37 18.07
CA VAL A 459 -10.70 -0.13 17.19
C VAL A 459 -11.59 -1.37 17.09
N SER A 460 -11.00 -2.57 17.00
CA SER A 460 -11.74 -3.83 16.95
C SER A 460 -12.52 -4.11 18.24
N VAL A 461 -11.91 -3.83 19.41
CA VAL A 461 -12.60 -3.94 20.71
C VAL A 461 -13.75 -2.94 20.80
N LEU A 462 -13.53 -1.69 20.40
CA LEU A 462 -14.57 -0.66 20.42
C LEU A 462 -15.74 -1.04 19.51
N LEU A 463 -15.47 -1.44 18.26
CA LEU A 463 -16.51 -1.86 17.32
C LEU A 463 -17.26 -3.10 17.80
N GLY A 464 -16.56 -4.08 18.37
CA GLY A 464 -17.19 -5.26 18.98
C GLY A 464 -18.12 -4.89 20.15
N THR A 465 -17.69 -3.95 20.99
CA THR A 465 -18.49 -3.45 22.12
C THR A 465 -19.72 -2.68 21.63
N ILE A 466 -19.56 -1.81 20.64
CA ILE A 466 -20.68 -1.06 20.03
C ILE A 466 -21.67 -2.03 19.37
N LEU A 467 -21.18 -3.03 18.62
CA LEU A 467 -22.02 -4.04 17.99
C LEU A 467 -22.85 -4.80 19.03
N ALA A 468 -22.23 -5.23 20.13
CA ALA A 468 -22.91 -5.91 21.22
C ALA A 468 -23.97 -5.01 21.88
N ALA A 469 -23.64 -3.74 22.14
CA ALA A 469 -24.57 -2.78 22.72
C ALA A 469 -25.78 -2.54 21.81
N VAL A 470 -25.55 -2.32 20.50
CA VAL A 470 -26.62 -2.09 19.51
C VAL A 470 -27.50 -3.32 19.36
N ALA A 471 -26.92 -4.51 19.27
CA ALA A 471 -27.67 -5.76 19.18
C ALA A 471 -28.54 -6.02 20.42
N ALA A 472 -28.11 -5.54 21.59
CA ALA A 472 -28.84 -5.68 22.84
C ALA A 472 -30.02 -4.71 22.99
N VAL A 473 -30.10 -3.63 22.21
CA VAL A 473 -31.15 -2.60 22.36
C VAL A 473 -32.55 -3.19 22.22
N LEU A 474 -32.80 -3.96 21.15
CA LEU A 474 -34.10 -4.57 20.87
C LEU A 474 -34.57 -5.53 21.98
N PRO A 475 -33.77 -6.54 22.41
CA PRO A 475 -34.17 -7.44 23.48
C PRO A 475 -34.28 -6.70 24.82
N SER A 476 -33.39 -5.74 25.12
CA SER A 476 -33.46 -4.93 26.34
C SER A 476 -34.74 -4.10 26.42
N TYR A 477 -35.17 -3.53 25.29
CA TYR A 477 -36.44 -2.81 25.19
C TYR A 477 -37.64 -3.72 25.40
N LYS A 478 -37.62 -4.93 24.83
CA LYS A 478 -38.67 -5.92 25.07
C LYS A 478 -38.71 -6.32 26.55
N ALA A 479 -37.55 -6.59 27.16
CA ALA A 479 -37.41 -6.91 28.58
C ALA A 479 -37.98 -5.81 29.48
N ALA A 480 -37.62 -4.57 29.17
CA ALA A 480 -38.08 -3.39 29.86
C ALA A 480 -39.59 -3.18 29.76
N ARG A 481 -40.29 -3.73 28.75
CA ARG A 481 -41.76 -3.56 28.59
C ARG A 481 -42.59 -4.76 29.06
N LEU A 482 -41.98 -5.76 29.67
CA LEU A 482 -42.70 -6.91 30.19
C LEU A 482 -43.64 -6.53 31.34
N ALA A 483 -44.86 -7.08 31.34
CA ALA A 483 -45.86 -6.84 32.37
C ALA A 483 -45.61 -7.74 33.59
N PRO A 484 -45.47 -7.21 34.82
CA PRO A 484 -45.17 -8.03 36.01
C PRO A 484 -46.23 -9.10 36.31
N MET A 485 -47.49 -8.82 35.95
CA MET A 485 -48.62 -9.74 36.13
C MET A 485 -48.51 -11.01 35.27
N GLU A 486 -47.82 -10.96 34.13
CA GLU A 486 -47.63 -12.12 33.26
C GLU A 486 -46.63 -13.11 33.89
N ALA A 487 -45.64 -12.64 34.65
CA ALA A 487 -44.64 -13.49 35.32
C ALA A 487 -45.23 -14.28 36.50
N MET A 488 -46.21 -13.72 37.19
CA MET A 488 -46.89 -14.41 38.30
C MET A 488 -47.97 -15.40 37.84
N ARG A 489 -48.26 -15.46 36.54
CA ARG A 489 -49.29 -16.35 35.96
C ARG A 489 -48.70 -17.59 35.28
N VAL A 490 -47.37 -17.64 35.13
CA VAL A 490 -46.64 -18.80 34.59
C VAL A 490 -46.27 -19.69 35.77
N GLU A 491 -47.17 -20.59 36.13
CA GLU A 491 -46.88 -21.84 36.83
C GLU A 491 -47.20 -23.02 35.91
#